data_AF-A0AAD7K4Q4-F1
#
_entry.id   AF-A0AAD7K4Q4-F1
#
_cell.length_a   1.000
_cell.length_b   1.000
_cell.length_c   1.000
_cell.angle_alpha   90.00
_cell.angle_beta   90.00
_cell.angle_gamma   90.00
#
_symmetry.space_group_name_H-M   'P 1'
#
loop_
_entity.id
_entity.type
_entity.pdbx_description
1 polymer ?
#
loop_
_entity_poly.entity_id
_entity_poly.type
_entity_poly.pdbx_seq_one_letter_code
_entity_poly.pdbx_strand_id
1 'polypeptide(L)'
;MRAFNVLFAPLLALAAIPLVQGGPLAYALCQTGCNTVVVACYAGAGLVFGTVVAAPAAPAAALACNIALGTCSATCATVALLAPTP
;
A
#
# COMPACT_ATOMS: atom_id res chain seq x y z
N MET A 1 26.44 -36.59 -19.23
CA MET A 1 25.02 -36.46 -19.64
C MET A 1 24.02 -36.87 -18.57
N ARG A 2 24.17 -38.05 -17.93
CA ARG A 2 23.23 -38.49 -16.87
C ARG A 2 23.21 -37.57 -15.65
N ALA A 3 24.37 -37.22 -15.09
CA ALA A 3 24.49 -36.32 -13.93
C ALA A 3 23.93 -34.90 -14.17
N PHE A 4 24.07 -34.38 -15.39
CA PHE A 4 23.52 -33.08 -15.78
C PHE A 4 21.98 -33.10 -15.70
N ASN A 5 21.35 -34.18 -16.15
CA ASN A 5 19.90 -34.33 -16.12
C ASN A 5 19.34 -34.54 -14.70
N VAL A 6 20.10 -35.20 -13.81
CA VAL A 6 19.69 -35.44 -12.42
C VAL A 6 19.68 -34.15 -11.59
N LEU A 7 20.58 -33.21 -11.89
CA LEU A 7 20.64 -31.90 -11.22
C LEU A 7 19.74 -30.84 -11.87
N PHE A 8 19.52 -30.92 -13.18
CA PHE A 8 18.73 -29.93 -13.91
C PHE A 8 17.24 -29.96 -13.56
N ALA A 9 16.65 -31.15 -13.41
CA ALA A 9 15.24 -31.32 -13.06
C ALA A 9 14.84 -30.68 -11.69
N PRO A 10 15.56 -30.91 -10.57
CA PRO A 10 15.22 -30.27 -9.30
C PRO A 10 15.48 -28.75 -9.30
N LEU A 11 16.51 -28.28 -10.01
CA LEU A 11 16.78 -26.83 -10.17
C LEU A 11 15.66 -26.12 -10.93
N LEU A 12 15.13 -26.74 -11.99
CA LEU A 12 14.02 -26.20 -12.76
C LEU A 12 12.71 -26.20 -11.96
N ALA A 13 12.49 -27.22 -11.11
CA ALA A 13 11.35 -27.27 -10.20
C ALA A 13 11.42 -26.18 -9.11
N LEU A 14 12.61 -25.88 -8.59
CA LEU A 14 12.81 -24.82 -7.60
C LEU A 14 12.60 -23.41 -8.19
N ALA A 15 12.95 -23.22 -9.47
CA ALA A 15 12.71 -21.98 -10.21
C ALA A 15 11.22 -21.75 -10.56
N ALA A 16 10.39 -22.79 -10.50
CA ALA A 16 8.96 -22.72 -10.80
C ALA A 16 8.09 -22.34 -9.59
N ILE A 17 8.69 -22.16 -8.39
CA ILE A 17 7.96 -21.73 -7.20
C ILE A 17 7.63 -20.24 -7.36
N PRO A 18 6.35 -19.85 -7.45
CA PRO A 18 6.00 -18.43 -7.52
C PRO A 18 6.40 -17.76 -6.20
N LEU A 19 7.16 -16.68 -6.29
CA LEU A 19 7.43 -15.81 -5.16
C LEU A 19 6.08 -15.22 -4.71
N VAL A 20 5.66 -15.50 -3.48
CA VAL A 20 4.50 -14.83 -2.88
C VAL A 20 4.87 -13.36 -2.71
N GLN A 21 4.34 -12.50 -3.59
CA GLN A 21 4.49 -11.06 -3.47
C GLN A 21 3.51 -10.57 -2.40
N GLY A 22 3.90 -10.71 -1.12
CA GLY A 22 3.10 -10.19 0.01
C GLY A 22 2.96 -8.67 -0.02
N GLY A 23 3.94 -7.98 -0.59
CA GLY A 23 4.00 -6.52 -0.63
C GLY A 23 2.78 -5.82 -1.24
N PRO A 24 2.36 -6.12 -2.48
CA PRO A 24 1.18 -5.51 -3.09
C PRO A 24 -0.11 -5.66 -2.27
N LEU A 25 -0.32 -6.82 -1.63
CA LEU A 25 -1.48 -7.04 -0.75
C LEU A 25 -1.36 -6.24 0.54
N ALA A 26 -0.18 -6.23 1.17
CA ALA A 26 0.09 -5.43 2.36
C ALA A 26 -0.10 -3.94 2.10
N TYR A 27 0.35 -3.45 0.94
CA TYR A 27 0.15 -2.07 0.50
C TYR A 27 -1.33 -1.73 0.34
N ALA A 28 -2.11 -2.59 -0.32
CA ALA A 28 -3.55 -2.37 -0.51
C ALA A 28 -4.31 -2.30 0.83
N LEU A 29 -3.95 -3.17 1.78
CA LEU A 29 -4.53 -3.14 3.13
C LEU A 29 -4.15 -1.87 3.90
N CYS A 30 -2.88 -1.47 3.83
CA CYS A 30 -2.37 -0.24 4.46
C CYS A 30 -3.08 1.00 3.89
N GLN A 31 -3.21 1.10 2.56
CA GLN A 31 -3.95 2.15 1.88
C GLN A 31 -5.42 2.21 2.31
N THR A 32 -6.06 1.04 2.42
CA THR A 32 -7.43 0.96 2.93
C THR A 32 -7.52 1.55 4.34
N GLY A 33 -6.57 1.20 5.21
CA GLY A 33 -6.43 1.79 6.54
C GLY A 33 -6.33 3.32 6.51
N CYS A 34 -5.40 3.89 5.74
CA CYS A 34 -5.25 5.34 5.63
C CYS A 34 -6.55 6.03 5.14
N ASN A 35 -7.26 5.42 4.19
CA ASN A 35 -8.55 5.92 3.71
C ASN A 35 -9.66 5.83 4.77
N THR A 36 -9.66 4.82 5.65
CA THR A 36 -10.62 4.80 6.78
C THR A 36 -10.35 5.93 7.77
N VAL A 37 -9.06 6.21 8.05
CA VAL A 37 -8.64 7.25 8.98
C VAL A 37 -8.99 8.64 8.45
N VAL A 38 -8.79 8.92 7.15
CA VAL A 38 -9.13 10.24 6.60
C VAL A 38 -10.64 10.49 6.62
N VAL A 39 -11.46 9.46 6.36
CA VAL A 39 -12.92 9.56 6.49
C VAL A 39 -13.32 9.90 7.93
N ALA A 40 -12.72 9.23 8.92
CA ALA A 40 -12.96 9.53 10.33
C ALA A 40 -12.50 10.95 10.73
N CYS A 41 -11.34 11.39 10.23
CA CYS A 41 -10.81 12.74 10.46
C CYS A 41 -11.77 13.82 9.92
N TYR A 42 -12.27 13.65 8.70
CA TYR A 42 -13.27 14.53 8.10
C TYR A 42 -14.58 14.53 8.90
N ALA A 43 -15.07 13.35 9.28
CA ALA A 43 -16.29 13.22 10.07
C ALA A 43 -16.18 13.94 11.43
N GLY A 44 -15.03 13.83 12.10
CA GLY A 44 -14.74 14.56 13.35
C GLY A 44 -14.73 16.09 13.17
N ALA A 45 -14.46 16.58 11.95
CA ALA A 45 -14.54 17.98 11.58
C ALA A 45 -15.92 18.40 11.03
N GLY A 46 -16.91 17.50 11.00
CA GLY A 46 -18.23 17.75 10.41
C GLY A 46 -18.23 17.85 8.87
N LEU A 47 -17.21 17.29 8.22
CA LEU A 47 -17.04 17.30 6.77
C LEU A 47 -17.24 15.88 6.20
N VAL A 48 -17.56 15.79 4.91
CA VAL A 48 -17.61 14.53 4.17
C VAL A 48 -16.38 14.42 3.28
N PHE A 49 -15.64 13.33 3.42
CA PHE A 49 -14.45 13.10 2.60
C PHE A 49 -14.83 12.97 1.11
N GLY A 50 -14.05 13.62 0.24
CA GLY A 50 -14.29 13.64 -1.21
C GLY A 50 -15.28 14.70 -1.71
N THR A 51 -15.95 15.46 -0.83
CA THR A 51 -16.88 16.53 -1.24
C THR A 51 -16.27 17.92 -1.21
N VAL A 52 -15.09 18.07 -0.61
CA VAL A 52 -14.37 19.36 -0.50
C VAL A 52 -13.57 19.60 -1.76
N VAL A 53 -13.83 20.71 -2.44
CA VAL A 53 -13.03 21.16 -3.60
C VAL A 53 -11.72 21.75 -3.09
N ALA A 54 -10.60 21.32 -3.69
CA ALA A 54 -9.29 21.89 -3.41
C ALA A 54 -9.21 23.34 -3.94
N ALA A 55 -9.35 24.30 -3.04
CA ALA A 55 -9.32 25.73 -3.32
C ALA A 55 -8.67 26.48 -2.15
N PRO A 56 -8.20 27.73 -2.34
CA PRO A 56 -7.58 28.52 -1.26
C PRO A 56 -8.48 28.72 -0.04
N ALA A 57 -9.81 28.69 -0.22
CA ALA A 57 -10.79 28.81 0.85
C ALA A 57 -11.24 27.44 1.42
N ALA A 58 -10.57 26.34 1.09
CA ALA A 58 -10.91 25.02 1.63
C ALA A 58 -10.76 25.00 3.16
N PRO A 59 -11.60 24.25 3.89
CA PRO A 59 -11.50 24.13 5.33
C PRO A 59 -10.11 23.66 5.76
N ALA A 60 -9.49 24.35 6.72
CA ALA A 60 -8.16 24.00 7.23
C ALA A 60 -8.11 22.55 7.76
N ALA A 61 -9.19 22.07 8.38
CA ALA A 61 -9.30 20.68 8.83
C ALA A 61 -9.24 19.67 7.66
N ALA A 62 -9.90 19.95 6.54
CA ALA A 62 -9.85 19.11 5.34
C ALA A 62 -8.43 19.01 4.77
N LEU A 63 -7.73 20.15 4.69
CA LEU A 63 -6.33 20.22 4.27
C LEU A 63 -5.44 19.38 5.21
N ALA A 64 -5.56 19.56 6.53
CA ALA A 64 -4.79 18.80 7.51
C ALA A 64 -5.04 17.29 7.43
N CYS A 65 -6.29 16.85 7.33
CA CYS A 65 -6.64 15.44 7.16
C CYS A 65 -6.05 14.85 5.86
N ASN A 66 -6.05 15.60 4.76
CA ASN A 66 -5.46 15.15 3.49
C ASN A 66 -3.93 15.08 3.54
N ILE A 67 -3.27 16.02 4.23
CA ILE A 67 -1.83 15.96 4.44
C ILE A 67 -1.48 14.67 5.21
N ALA A 68 -2.21 14.38 6.30
CA ALA A 68 -2.02 13.16 7.06
C ALA A 68 -2.27 11.90 6.22
N LEU A 69 -3.32 11.88 5.39
CA LEU A 69 -3.58 10.81 4.42
C LEU A 69 -2.38 10.61 3.48
N GLY A 70 -1.88 11.69 2.86
CA GLY A 70 -0.76 11.63 1.93
C GLY A 70 0.51 11.09 2.60
N THR A 71 0.81 11.52 3.83
CA THR A 71 1.92 10.98 4.62
C THR A 71 1.73 9.49 4.90
N CYS A 72 0.54 9.06 5.34
CA CYS A 72 0.21 7.65 5.59
C CYS A 72 0.35 6.80 4.32
N SER A 73 -0.15 7.27 3.19
CA SER A 73 -0.04 6.58 1.90
C SER A 73 1.41 6.46 1.43
N ALA A 74 2.21 7.51 1.63
CA ALA A 74 3.63 7.49 1.29
C ALA A 74 4.40 6.49 2.16
N THR A 75 4.12 6.42 3.47
CA THR A 75 4.74 5.42 4.34
C THR A 75 4.28 4.00 4.00
N CYS A 76 3.00 3.78 3.66
CA CYS A 76 2.53 2.49 3.16
C CYS A 76 3.32 2.04 1.92
N ALA A 77 3.57 2.96 0.97
CA ALA A 77 4.34 2.63 -0.22
C ALA A 77 5.77 2.20 0.14
N THR A 78 6.42 2.87 1.09
CA THR A 78 7.80 2.53 1.48
C THR A 78 7.87 1.21 2.26
N VAL A 79 6.98 0.98 3.23
CA VAL A 79 7.09 -0.15 4.16
C VAL A 79 6.37 -1.41 3.69
N ALA A 80 5.33 -1.27 2.86
CA ALA A 80 4.50 -2.39 2.45
C ALA A 80 4.62 -2.72 0.97
N LEU A 81 4.93 -1.75 0.09
CA LEU A 81 5.08 -2.03 -1.35
C LEU A 81 6.53 -2.26 -1.76
N LEU A 82 7.43 -1.35 -1.35
CA LEU A 82 8.82 -1.31 -1.82
C LEU A 82 9.79 -2.08 -0.92
N ALA A 83 9.45 -2.26 0.36
CA ALA A 83 10.27 -3.05 1.26
C ALA A 83 10.24 -4.54 0.85
N PRO A 84 11.37 -5.25 0.93
CA PRO A 84 11.39 -6.70 0.74
C PRO A 84 10.47 -7.37 1.76
N THR A 85 9.42 -8.03 1.28
CA THR A 85 8.53 -8.86 2.09
C THR A 85 8.88 -10.33 1.82
N PRO A 86 9.10 -11.15 2.87
CA PRO A 86 9.46 -12.56 2.72
C PRO A 86 8.33 -13.41 2.13
#